data_AF-A0A060C6M6-F1
#
_entry.id   AF-A0A060C6M6-F1
#
_cell.length_a   1.000
_cell.length_b   1.000
_cell.length_c   1.000
_cell.angle_alpha   90.00
_cell.angle_beta   90.00
_cell.angle_gamma   90.00
#
_symmetry.space_group_name_H-M   'P 1'
#
loop_
_entity.id
_entity.type
_entity.pdbx_description
1 polymer ?
#
loop_
_entity_poly.entity_id
_entity_poly.type
_entity_poly.pdbx_seq_one_letter_code
_entity_poly.pdbx_strand_id
1 'polypeptide(L)'
;MMQKATEVIRKHFNSLVAENCMKSGELQPQEGVFDWAEADKLVDYAEKNNQVLIGHCLVWHSQAPRWFFQDSTGAPVSREVLIERMRKHIHTVVGRYKGRIKGWDVVNEAVEDDGSMRKSRFTPLSVLTSLNWLLQFCTM
;
A
#
# COMPACT_ATOMS: atom_id res chain seq x y z
N MET A 1 -3.79 24.60 -14.81
CA MET A 1 -4.33 23.26 -15.12
C MET A 1 -4.86 22.54 -13.89
N MET A 2 -4.15 22.56 -12.74
CA MET A 2 -4.58 21.85 -11.50
C MET A 2 -6.01 22.18 -11.03
N GLN A 3 -6.42 23.47 -11.05
CA GLN A 3 -7.75 23.90 -10.58
C GLN A 3 -8.91 23.23 -11.33
N LYS A 4 -8.82 23.08 -12.66
CA LYS A 4 -9.90 22.45 -13.44
C LYS A 4 -10.07 20.98 -13.08
N ALA A 5 -8.98 20.25 -12.86
CA ALA A 5 -9.03 18.85 -12.44
C ALA A 5 -9.65 18.71 -11.05
N THR A 6 -9.22 19.54 -10.09
CA THR A 6 -9.76 19.54 -8.72
C THR A 6 -11.25 19.88 -8.68
N GLU A 7 -11.73 20.79 -9.54
CA GLU A 7 -13.16 21.11 -9.67
C GLU A 7 -13.98 19.93 -10.18
N VAL A 8 -13.48 19.24 -11.22
CA VAL A 8 -14.13 18.04 -11.77
C VAL A 8 -14.19 16.95 -10.70
N ILE A 9 -13.07 16.69 -10.02
CA ILE A 9 -12.98 15.70 -8.94
C ILE A 9 -14.02 15.98 -7.86
N ARG A 10 -14.05 17.20 -7.33
CA ARG A 10 -14.98 17.59 -6.26
C ARG A 10 -16.45 17.53 -6.69
N LYS A 11 -16.75 17.85 -7.94
CA LYS A 11 -18.14 17.93 -8.44
C LYS A 11 -18.70 16.56 -8.82
N HIS A 12 -17.87 15.65 -9.32
CA HIS A 12 -18.34 14.44 -9.99
C HIS A 12 -17.93 13.14 -9.29
N PHE A 13 -17.04 13.18 -8.30
CA PHE A 13 -16.56 11.98 -7.62
C PHE A 13 -16.73 12.10 -6.12
N ASN A 14 -17.11 11.00 -5.49
CA ASN A 14 -17.23 10.86 -4.04
C ASN A 14 -16.22 9.86 -3.46
N SER A 15 -15.33 9.31 -4.29
CA SER A 15 -14.25 8.43 -3.87
C SER A 15 -12.97 8.70 -4.66
N LEU A 16 -11.83 8.56 -3.99
CA LEU A 16 -10.50 8.77 -4.52
C LEU A 16 -9.63 7.53 -4.30
N VAL A 17 -8.61 7.40 -5.14
CA VAL A 17 -7.51 6.45 -5.00
C VAL A 17 -6.22 7.18 -5.35
N ALA A 18 -5.14 6.88 -4.63
CA ALA A 18 -3.83 7.43 -4.92
C ALA A 18 -3.23 6.77 -6.17
N GLU A 19 -2.77 7.56 -7.13
CA GLU A 19 -2.09 7.02 -8.32
C GLU A 19 -0.71 6.43 -7.98
N ASN A 20 0.06 7.10 -7.10
CA ASN A 20 1.43 6.71 -6.76
C ASN A 20 1.80 6.89 -5.28
N CYS A 21 1.38 7.97 -4.63
CA CYS A 21 1.90 8.36 -3.31
C CYS A 21 1.60 7.38 -2.16
N MET A 22 0.77 6.35 -2.38
CA MET A 22 0.50 5.30 -1.41
C MET A 22 1.10 3.94 -1.77
N LYS A 23 1.91 3.85 -2.83
CA LYS A 23 2.68 2.64 -3.16
C LYS A 23 3.84 2.49 -2.18
N SER A 24 4.13 1.26 -1.77
CA SER A 24 5.15 0.96 -0.75
C SER A 24 6.51 1.60 -1.01
N GLY A 25 6.96 1.68 -2.27
CA GLY A 25 8.23 2.34 -2.63
C GLY A 25 8.25 3.84 -2.43
N GLU A 26 7.10 4.51 -2.61
CA GLU A 26 6.95 5.95 -2.37
C GLU A 26 6.75 6.24 -0.87
N LEU A 27 5.89 5.47 -0.21
CA LEU A 27 5.58 5.64 1.21
C LEU A 27 6.75 5.30 2.13
N GLN A 28 7.52 4.27 1.80
CA GLN A 28 8.61 3.78 2.65
C GLN A 28 9.86 3.47 1.81
N PRO A 29 10.56 4.51 1.31
CA PRO A 29 11.70 4.33 0.42
C PRO A 29 12.88 3.61 1.10
N GLN A 30 13.00 3.67 2.43
CA GLN A 30 14.01 2.97 3.23
C GLN A 30 13.38 2.32 4.46
N GLU A 31 13.99 1.24 4.98
CA GLU A 31 13.48 0.54 6.15
C GLU A 31 13.32 1.48 7.35
N GLY A 32 12.10 1.60 7.87
CA GLY A 32 11.78 2.50 8.98
C GLY A 32 11.65 3.99 8.64
N VAL A 33 11.98 4.43 7.42
CA VAL A 33 11.85 5.82 6.98
C VAL A 33 10.64 5.96 6.07
N PHE A 34 9.66 6.73 6.51
CA PHE A 34 8.43 6.95 5.76
C PHE A 34 8.33 8.38 5.25
N ASP A 35 7.86 8.53 4.01
CA ASP A 35 7.44 9.81 3.44
C ASP A 35 5.90 9.86 3.42
N TRP A 36 5.34 10.67 4.29
CA TRP A 36 3.89 10.85 4.43
C TRP A 36 3.35 12.06 3.68
N ALA A 37 4.21 12.91 3.12
CA ALA A 37 3.83 14.26 2.74
C ALA A 37 2.71 14.30 1.71
N GLU A 38 2.81 13.50 0.64
CA GLU A 38 1.80 13.46 -0.42
C GLU A 38 0.59 12.59 -0.05
N ALA A 39 0.80 11.52 0.72
CA ALA A 39 -0.29 10.67 1.19
C ALA A 39 -1.20 11.42 2.17
N ASP A 40 -0.62 12.16 3.13
CA ASP A 40 -1.37 12.97 4.09
C ASP A 40 -2.14 14.10 3.39
N LYS A 41 -1.53 14.80 2.42
CA LYS A 41 -2.23 15.81 1.62
C LYS A 41 -3.46 15.24 0.90
N LEU A 42 -3.37 14.04 0.35
CA LEU A 42 -4.49 13.38 -0.32
C LEU A 42 -5.58 12.98 0.67
N VAL A 43 -5.21 12.44 1.84
CA VAL A 43 -6.16 12.07 2.90
C VAL A 43 -6.91 13.31 3.40
N ASP A 44 -6.17 14.38 3.72
CA ASP A 44 -6.74 15.65 4.18
C ASP A 44 -7.67 16.27 3.11
N TYR A 45 -7.27 16.18 1.84
CA TYR A 45 -8.12 16.62 0.73
C TYR A 45 -9.42 15.81 0.65
N ALA A 46 -9.34 14.48 0.74
CA ALA A 46 -10.51 13.60 0.69
C ALA A 46 -11.50 13.93 1.83
N GLU A 47 -10.98 14.03 3.06
CA GLU A 47 -11.79 14.36 4.24
C GLU A 47 -12.46 15.74 4.12
N LYS A 48 -11.70 16.76 3.71
CA LYS A 48 -12.21 18.12 3.53
C LYS A 48 -13.36 18.19 2.50
N ASN A 49 -13.39 17.28 1.53
CA ASN A 49 -14.41 17.23 0.49
C ASN A 49 -15.46 16.13 0.72
N ASN A 50 -15.48 15.49 1.89
CA ASN A 50 -16.37 14.36 2.20
C ASN A 50 -16.28 13.20 1.19
N GLN A 51 -15.07 12.93 0.69
CA GLN A 51 -14.81 11.85 -0.26
C GLN A 51 -14.20 10.64 0.46
N VAL A 52 -14.58 9.44 0.02
CA VAL A 52 -14.02 8.18 0.53
C VAL A 52 -12.68 7.90 -0.13
N LEU A 53 -11.62 7.78 0.66
CA LEU A 53 -10.32 7.36 0.14
C LEU A 53 -10.16 5.83 0.25
N ILE A 54 -9.73 5.22 -0.85
CA ILE A 54 -9.25 3.84 -0.92
C ILE A 54 -7.72 3.86 -1.03
N GLY A 55 -7.05 3.14 -0.13
CA GLY A 55 -5.60 3.05 -0.12
C GLY A 55 -5.09 2.06 -1.16
N HIS A 56 -4.22 2.52 -2.05
CA HIS A 56 -3.65 1.72 -3.14
C HIS A 56 -2.14 1.93 -3.23
N CYS A 57 -1.31 0.93 -2.94
CA CYS A 57 -1.60 -0.40 -2.40
C CYS A 57 -0.46 -0.83 -1.47
N LEU A 58 -0.75 -1.77 -0.55
CA LEU A 58 0.20 -2.12 0.52
C LEU A 58 1.31 -3.06 0.06
N VAL A 59 0.95 -4.08 -0.74
CA VAL A 59 1.89 -5.06 -1.28
C VAL A 59 1.66 -5.20 -2.76
N TRP A 60 2.68 -4.87 -3.56
CA TRP A 60 2.63 -4.99 -5.00
C TRP A 60 4.01 -5.33 -5.55
N HIS A 61 4.04 -6.19 -6.56
CA HIS A 61 5.30 -6.61 -7.20
C HIS A 61 5.99 -5.43 -7.91
N SER A 62 5.20 -4.47 -8.41
CA SER A 62 5.70 -3.25 -9.01
C SER A 62 5.90 -2.17 -7.94
N GLN A 63 6.95 -1.36 -8.11
CA GLN A 63 7.27 -0.24 -7.22
C GLN A 63 7.42 -0.61 -5.72
N ALA A 64 7.73 -1.87 -5.40
CA ALA A 64 8.17 -2.23 -4.05
C ALA A 64 9.62 -1.75 -3.80
N PRO A 65 9.92 -1.24 -2.60
CA PRO A 65 11.25 -0.74 -2.31
C PRO A 65 12.25 -1.89 -2.24
N ARG A 66 13.49 -1.66 -2.69
CA ARG A 66 14.52 -2.72 -2.76
C ARG A 66 14.81 -3.33 -1.39
N TRP A 67 14.77 -2.51 -0.34
CA TRP A 67 15.07 -2.94 1.02
C TRP A 67 14.09 -4.00 1.55
N PHE A 68 12.89 -4.17 0.98
CA PHE A 68 12.05 -5.31 1.34
C PHE A 68 12.79 -6.63 1.15
N PHE A 69 13.53 -6.75 0.04
CA PHE A 69 14.05 -8.02 -0.45
C PHE A 69 15.54 -8.22 -0.17
N GLN A 70 16.25 -7.18 0.25
CA GLN A 70 17.71 -7.20 0.37
C GLN A 70 18.15 -6.83 1.78
N ASP A 71 19.27 -7.41 2.21
CA ASP A 71 19.99 -6.99 3.42
C ASP A 71 20.97 -5.84 3.11
N SER A 72 21.75 -5.44 4.12
CA SER A 72 22.75 -4.36 3.98
C SER A 72 23.89 -4.68 3.01
N THR A 73 24.08 -5.95 2.64
CA THR A 73 25.08 -6.39 1.65
C THR A 73 24.50 -6.49 0.24
N GLY A 74 23.17 -6.31 0.09
CA GLY A 74 22.46 -6.47 -1.17
C GLY A 74 22.03 -7.91 -1.45
N ALA A 75 22.29 -8.85 -0.54
CA ALA A 75 21.89 -10.24 -0.68
C ALA A 75 20.38 -10.41 -0.40
N PRO A 76 19.70 -11.37 -1.04
CA PRO A 76 18.29 -11.65 -0.75
C PRO A 76 18.06 -12.03 0.71
N VAL A 77 17.05 -11.45 1.35
CA VAL A 77 16.68 -11.82 2.72
C VAL A 77 15.92 -13.14 2.78
N SER A 78 15.89 -13.73 3.99
CA SER A 78 15.04 -14.89 4.24
C SER A 78 13.57 -14.53 4.13
N ARG A 79 12.75 -15.57 3.92
CA ARG A 79 11.31 -15.45 3.84
C ARG A 79 10.70 -14.82 5.10
N GLU A 80 11.19 -15.21 6.27
CA GLU A 80 10.70 -14.76 7.58
C GLU A 80 10.97 -13.27 7.76
N VAL A 81 12.15 -12.80 7.32
CA VAL A 81 12.49 -11.38 7.32
C VAL A 81 11.56 -10.60 6.40
N LEU A 82 11.29 -11.09 5.18
CA LEU A 82 10.36 -10.44 4.26
C LEU A 82 8.94 -10.35 4.83
N ILE A 83 8.42 -11.43 5.43
CA ILE A 83 7.10 -11.45 6.09
C ILE A 83 7.04 -10.38 7.19
N GLU A 84 8.06 -10.33 8.05
CA GLU A 84 8.08 -9.38 9.16
C GLU A 84 8.19 -7.92 8.68
N ARG A 85 8.96 -7.66 7.62
CA ARG A 85 9.05 -6.34 6.98
C ARG A 85 7.71 -5.90 6.39
N MET A 86 7.04 -6.79 5.65
CA MET A 86 5.70 -6.52 5.13
C MET A 86 4.70 -6.26 6.25
N ARG A 87 4.73 -7.08 7.31
CA ARG A 87 3.86 -6.92 8.47
C ARG A 87 4.06 -5.55 9.11
N LYS A 88 5.30 -5.17 9.41
CA LYS A 88 5.61 -3.84 9.97
C LYS A 88 5.14 -2.71 9.06
N HIS A 89 5.44 -2.77 7.77
CA HIS A 89 4.99 -1.77 6.79
C HIS A 89 3.47 -1.61 6.83
N ILE A 90 2.73 -2.71 6.68
CA ILE A 90 1.27 -2.71 6.66
C ILE A 90 0.70 -2.15 7.97
N HIS A 91 1.17 -2.64 9.13
CA HIS A 91 0.70 -2.19 10.42
C HIS A 91 0.94 -0.69 10.63
N THR A 92 2.09 -0.17 10.22
CA THR A 92 2.40 1.26 10.35
C THR A 92 1.51 2.12 9.44
N VAL A 93 1.35 1.74 8.17
CA VAL A 93 0.55 2.51 7.19
C VAL A 93 -0.93 2.46 7.55
N VAL A 94 -1.50 1.27 7.75
CA VAL A 94 -2.92 1.10 8.10
C VAL A 94 -3.20 1.72 9.47
N GLY A 95 -2.30 1.55 10.43
CA GLY A 95 -2.42 2.14 11.76
C GLY A 95 -2.46 3.67 11.73
N ARG A 96 -1.61 4.32 10.92
CA ARG A 96 -1.60 5.77 10.74
C ARG A 96 -2.94 6.31 10.24
N TYR A 97 -3.55 5.63 9.28
CA TYR A 97 -4.78 6.07 8.61
C TYR A 97 -6.05 5.40 9.13
N LYS A 98 -6.00 4.77 10.30
CA LYS A 98 -7.14 4.09 10.90
C LYS A 98 -8.33 5.04 11.02
N GLY A 99 -9.50 4.60 10.54
CA GLY A 99 -10.74 5.37 10.52
C GLY A 99 -10.84 6.42 9.40
N ARG A 100 -9.72 6.82 8.79
CA ARG A 100 -9.64 7.84 7.73
C ARG A 100 -9.77 7.22 6.34
N ILE A 101 -9.07 6.11 6.09
CA ILE A 101 -9.17 5.32 4.85
C ILE A 101 -10.16 4.18 5.04
N LYS A 102 -11.09 3.98 4.09
CA LYS A 102 -12.24 3.06 4.25
C LYS A 102 -12.04 1.68 3.63
N GLY A 103 -11.04 1.54 2.77
CA GLY A 103 -10.69 0.27 2.12
C GLY A 103 -9.25 0.30 1.66
N TRP A 104 -8.66 -0.89 1.52
CA TRP A 104 -7.27 -1.06 1.12
C TRP A 104 -7.16 -2.14 0.05
N ASP A 105 -6.41 -1.83 -1.00
CA ASP A 105 -5.83 -2.84 -1.87
C ASP A 105 -4.63 -3.44 -1.14
N VAL A 106 -4.91 -4.49 -0.36
CA VAL A 106 -3.90 -5.12 0.50
C VAL A 106 -2.82 -5.80 -0.32
N VAL A 107 -3.23 -6.49 -1.39
CA VAL A 107 -2.35 -7.17 -2.34
C VAL A 107 -2.80 -6.80 -3.73
N ASN A 108 -1.90 -6.23 -4.54
CA ASN A 108 -2.19 -5.89 -5.92
C ASN A 108 -1.51 -6.87 -6.88
N GLU A 109 -2.24 -7.28 -7.93
CA GLU A 109 -1.75 -8.06 -9.08
C GLU A 109 -0.89 -9.29 -8.72
N ALA A 110 -1.33 -10.08 -7.74
CA ALA A 110 -0.62 -11.31 -7.36
C ALA A 110 -0.87 -12.49 -8.30
N VAL A 111 -1.86 -12.40 -9.19
CA VAL A 111 -2.27 -13.46 -10.13
C VAL A 111 -1.92 -13.02 -11.55
N GLU A 112 -1.47 -13.96 -12.39
CA GLU A 112 -1.25 -13.78 -13.83
C GLU A 112 -2.55 -13.90 -14.62
N ASP A 113 -2.52 -13.51 -15.89
CA ASP A 113 -3.69 -13.56 -16.79
C ASP A 113 -4.25 -14.98 -16.98
N ASP A 114 -3.40 -16.00 -16.83
CA ASP A 114 -3.78 -17.41 -16.91
C ASP A 114 -4.34 -17.98 -15.59
N GLY A 115 -4.48 -17.14 -14.56
CA GLY A 115 -4.96 -17.54 -13.23
C GLY A 115 -3.90 -18.17 -12.34
N SER A 116 -2.66 -18.33 -12.83
CA SER A 116 -1.55 -18.81 -12.01
C SER A 116 -1.00 -17.71 -11.10
N MET A 117 -0.24 -18.09 -10.07
CA MET A 117 0.39 -17.11 -9.18
C MET A 117 1.56 -16.42 -9.87
N ARG A 118 1.57 -15.08 -9.84
CA ARG A 118 2.64 -14.25 -10.38
C ARG A 118 3.97 -14.60 -9.71
N LYS A 119 4.95 -14.97 -10.53
CA LYS A 119 6.33 -15.21 -10.08
C LYS A 119 6.97 -13.86 -9.73
N SER A 120 7.09 -13.58 -8.44
CA SER A 120 7.68 -12.34 -7.93
C SER A 120 8.57 -12.61 -6.73
N ARG A 121 9.27 -11.57 -6.26
CA ARG A 121 10.04 -11.64 -5.01
C ARG A 121 9.18 -11.83 -3.76
N PHE A 122 7.85 -11.81 -3.89
CA PHE A 122 6.89 -12.08 -2.82
C PHE A 122 6.36 -13.52 -2.77
N THR A 123 6.64 -14.37 -3.78
CA THR A 123 6.15 -15.77 -3.83
C THR A 123 7.09 -16.77 -3.13
N PRO A 124 6.55 -17.83 -2.46
CA PRO A 124 5.21 -18.41 -2.67
C PRO A 124 4.16 -18.04 -1.61
N LEU A 125 2.88 -18.20 -2.02
CA LEU A 125 1.59 -17.83 -1.40
C LEU A 125 1.44 -17.99 0.13
N SER A 126 2.29 -18.74 0.83
CA SER A 126 2.18 -18.85 2.29
C SER A 126 2.65 -17.61 3.06
N VAL A 127 3.24 -16.62 2.38
CA VAL A 127 3.33 -15.22 2.87
C VAL A 127 1.95 -14.55 2.87
N LEU A 128 1.09 -14.92 1.91
CA LEU A 128 -0.24 -14.35 1.71
C LEU A 128 -1.38 -15.17 2.38
N THR A 129 -1.18 -16.45 2.70
CA THR A 129 -2.18 -17.26 3.43
C THR A 129 -1.94 -17.30 4.94
N SER A 130 -0.77 -16.87 5.42
CA SER A 130 -0.53 -16.60 6.85
C SER A 130 -1.16 -15.29 7.33
N LEU A 131 -1.89 -14.61 6.45
CA LEU A 131 -2.55 -13.33 6.63
C LEU A 131 -3.84 -13.38 7.47
N ASN A 132 -4.00 -14.38 8.35
CA ASN A 132 -5.07 -14.37 9.36
C ASN A 132 -5.04 -13.06 10.18
N TRP A 133 -3.86 -12.45 10.33
CA TRP A 133 -3.72 -11.13 10.95
C TRP A 133 -4.30 -9.99 10.11
N LEU A 134 -4.26 -10.03 8.77
CA LEU A 134 -4.84 -8.97 7.92
C LEU A 134 -6.35 -8.89 8.01
N LEU A 135 -7.03 -10.03 8.15
CA LEU A 135 -8.49 -10.06 8.32
C LEU A 135 -8.95 -9.39 9.62
N GLN A 136 -8.11 -9.37 10.67
CA GLN A 136 -8.38 -8.60 11.90
C GLN A 136 -8.27 -7.08 11.70
N PHE A 137 -7.57 -6.59 10.66
CA PHE A 137 -7.39 -5.16 10.40
C PHE A 137 -8.53 -4.52 9.62
N CYS A 138 -9.19 -5.26 8.72
CA CYS A 138 -10.29 -4.72 7.91
C CYS A 138 -11.61 -4.55 8.67
N THR A 139 -11.70 -5.01 9.92
CA THR A 139 -12.92 -4.98 10.75
C THR A 139 -12.83 -4.06 11.98
N MET A 140 -11.75 -3.29 12.14
CA MET A 140 -11.51 -2.37 13.27
C MET A 140 -11.43 -0.91 12.88
#